data_AF-A0A9D3P089-F1
#
_entry.id   AF-A0A9D3P089-F1
#
_cell.length_a   1.000
_cell.length_b   1.000
_cell.length_c   1.000
_cell.angle_alpha   90.00
_cell.angle_beta   90.00
_cell.angle_gamma   90.00
#
_symmetry.space_group_name_H-M   'P 1'
#
loop_
_entity.id
_entity.type
_entity.pdbx_description
1 polymer ?
#
loop_
_entity_poly.entity_id
_entity_poly.type
_entity_poly.pdbx_seq_one_letter_code
_entity_poly.pdbx_strand_id
1 'polypeptide(L)'
;MSKIGCQVVMHMLARQVFLTGCRPVSSVRHSHWITSVFSLKNSVPLRAEPKKKKKVDPRRELMVKERLKKKVKKLEKIPPELIPIEDFIPPAKCFDEIRVRSPPKLSFEESERRALLLKEWSRYKNSQHQTDMMAIEEALQAQTKALKELQLESEELYKAAIGPDSSLFPFHHHGSSFTPPVPNQEAPYGKYYDITRVYTQ
;
A
#
# COMPACT_ATOMS: atom_id res chain seq x y z
N MET A 1 31.01 -30.66 23.69
CA MET A 1 31.19 -29.75 22.53
C MET A 1 30.16 -28.63 22.64
N SER A 2 30.62 -27.42 22.37
CA SER A 2 30.16 -26.15 22.94
C SER A 2 28.74 -25.73 22.52
N LYS A 3 27.91 -25.32 23.48
CA LYS A 3 26.66 -24.58 23.24
C LYS A 3 26.97 -23.09 23.33
N ILE A 4 26.91 -22.38 22.21
CA ILE A 4 27.11 -20.93 22.14
C ILE A 4 25.74 -20.28 22.35
N GLY A 5 25.43 -19.91 23.59
CA GLY A 5 24.33 -19.01 23.92
C GLY A 5 24.83 -17.57 23.86
N CYS A 6 24.32 -16.79 22.91
CA CYS A 6 24.62 -15.37 22.81
C CYS A 6 23.58 -14.59 23.64
N GLN A 7 23.96 -14.18 24.85
CA GLN A 7 23.12 -13.42 25.77
C GLN A 7 23.50 -11.94 25.66
N VAL A 8 22.68 -11.15 24.95
CA VAL A 8 22.86 -9.69 24.85
C VAL A 8 22.24 -9.05 26.11
N VAL A 9 23.09 -8.51 26.96
CA VAL A 9 22.74 -7.75 28.16
C VAL A 9 22.38 -6.32 27.74
N MET A 10 21.13 -5.91 27.96
CA MET A 10 20.67 -4.53 27.82
C MET A 10 20.89 -3.77 29.13
N HIS A 11 21.85 -2.85 29.15
CA HIS A 11 22.03 -1.89 30.25
C HIS A 11 21.00 -0.76 30.13
N MET A 12 19.96 -0.83 30.97
CA MET A 12 19.04 0.28 31.23
C MET A 12 19.71 1.26 32.20
N LEU A 13 20.05 2.47 31.75
CA LEU A 13 20.40 3.58 32.65
C LEU A 13 19.12 4.31 33.07
N ALA A 14 18.58 3.90 34.22
CA ALA A 14 17.55 4.63 34.94
C ALA A 14 18.19 5.84 35.65
N ARG A 15 17.82 7.05 35.23
CA ARG A 15 18.22 8.29 35.90
C ARG A 15 17.10 8.69 36.87
N GLN A 16 17.19 8.22 38.11
CA GLN A 16 16.37 8.67 39.23
C GLN A 16 16.90 10.01 39.73
N VAL A 17 16.09 11.07 39.61
CA VAL A 17 16.33 12.35 40.28
C VAL A 17 15.43 12.39 41.51
N PHE A 18 16.08 12.40 42.68
CA PHE A 18 15.44 12.54 43.98
C PHE A 18 14.82 13.94 44.14
N LEU A 19 13.56 13.97 44.56
CA LEU A 19 12.85 15.14 45.05
C LEU A 19 12.94 15.19 46.58
N THR A 20 13.72 16.12 47.11
CA THR A 20 13.65 16.70 48.47
C THR A 20 14.34 18.07 48.34
N GLY A 21 13.97 19.19 48.94
CA GLY A 21 12.97 19.64 49.89
C GLY A 21 13.33 21.12 50.21
N CYS A 22 12.40 21.84 50.84
CA CYS A 22 12.57 23.15 51.49
C CYS A 22 12.56 24.43 50.62
N ARG A 23 11.47 25.19 50.82
CA ARG A 23 11.30 26.61 50.52
C ARG A 23 12.18 27.46 51.44
N PRO A 24 12.65 28.63 50.97
CA PRO A 24 12.65 29.80 51.82
C PRO A 24 11.75 30.91 51.27
N VAL A 25 11.22 31.65 52.24
CA VAL A 25 10.27 32.75 52.17
C VAL A 25 10.90 34.00 51.52
N SER A 26 10.10 34.63 50.66
CA SER A 26 10.11 36.01 50.16
C SER A 26 11.43 36.80 50.07
N SER A 27 11.76 37.19 48.84
CA SER A 27 12.19 38.57 48.55
C SER A 27 11.52 39.01 47.26
N VAL A 28 10.42 39.75 47.40
CA VAL A 28 9.75 40.44 46.28
C VAL A 28 10.70 41.56 45.84
N ARG A 29 11.58 41.25 44.89
CA ARG A 29 12.34 42.29 44.19
C ARG A 29 11.34 43.10 43.37
N HIS A 30 11.01 44.26 43.92
CA HIS A 30 10.25 45.31 43.26
C HIS A 30 10.87 45.55 41.90
N SER A 31 10.08 45.25 40.88
CA SER A 31 10.48 45.50 39.52
C SER A 31 10.39 47.00 39.26
N HIS A 32 11.53 47.58 38.94
CA HIS A 32 11.73 49.00 38.58
C HIS A 32 11.08 49.36 37.23
N TRP A 33 10.22 48.49 36.71
CA TRP A 33 9.42 48.69 35.50
C TRP A 33 7.90 48.71 35.76
N ILE A 34 7.46 48.63 37.02
CA ILE A 34 6.08 49.04 37.37
C ILE A 34 6.03 50.57 37.30
N THR A 35 5.88 51.04 36.07
CA THR A 35 5.52 52.41 35.76
C THR A 35 4.17 52.71 36.38
N SER A 36 4.11 53.80 37.16
CA SER A 36 2.90 54.23 37.87
C SER A 36 1.71 54.27 36.90
N VAL A 37 0.63 53.58 37.26
CA VAL A 37 -0.61 53.47 36.48
C VAL A 37 -1.44 54.78 36.53
N PHE A 38 -0.85 55.88 37.03
CA PHE A 38 -1.54 57.15 37.29
C PHE A 38 -1.10 58.32 36.40
N SER A 39 -0.45 58.04 35.28
CA SER A 39 -0.37 59.01 34.18
C SER A 39 -0.92 58.39 32.90
N LEU A 40 -2.19 57.97 32.98
CA LEU A 40 -3.06 57.89 31.82
C LEU A 40 -3.18 59.31 31.27
N LYS A 41 -2.27 59.67 30.36
CA LYS A 41 -2.53 60.74 29.41
C LYS A 41 -3.74 60.28 28.62
N ASN A 42 -4.92 60.78 28.99
CA ASN A 42 -6.20 60.61 28.31
C ASN A 42 -6.22 61.32 26.93
N SER A 43 -5.07 61.44 26.26
CA SER A 43 -5.07 61.73 24.84
C SER A 43 -5.58 60.47 24.16
N VAL A 44 -6.79 60.55 23.62
CA VAL A 44 -7.30 59.63 22.60
C VAL A 44 -6.14 59.31 21.66
N PRO A 45 -5.78 58.03 21.42
CA PRO A 45 -4.87 57.73 20.32
C PRO A 45 -5.61 58.20 19.08
N LEU A 46 -5.31 59.44 18.65
CA LEU A 46 -5.76 59.98 17.39
C LEU A 46 -5.38 58.90 16.39
N ARG A 47 -6.40 58.26 15.83
CA ARG A 47 -6.22 57.23 14.83
C ARG A 47 -5.46 57.91 13.71
N ALA A 48 -4.14 57.76 13.72
CA ALA A 48 -3.33 57.95 12.54
C ALA A 48 -4.03 57.14 11.45
N GLU A 49 -4.23 57.77 10.29
CA GLU A 49 -4.86 57.17 9.13
C GLU A 49 -4.46 55.70 9.02
N PRO A 50 -5.39 54.76 8.75
CA PRO A 50 -5.08 53.34 8.71
C PRO A 50 -3.91 53.12 7.74
N LYS A 51 -2.69 53.01 8.28
CA LYS A 51 -1.49 52.82 7.48
C LYS A 51 -1.69 51.50 6.78
N LYS A 52 -1.78 51.54 5.44
CA LYS A 52 -1.92 50.35 4.60
C LYS A 52 -0.92 49.31 5.08
N LYS A 53 -1.40 48.14 5.50
CA LYS A 53 -0.52 47.03 5.90
C LYS A 53 0.45 46.81 4.76
N LYS A 54 1.75 46.95 5.02
CA LYS A 54 2.78 46.76 3.99
C LYS A 54 2.61 45.35 3.43
N LYS A 55 2.51 45.25 2.10
CA LYS A 55 2.47 43.96 1.40
C LYS A 55 3.71 43.16 1.82
N VAL A 56 3.53 41.87 2.07
CA VAL A 56 4.62 40.98 2.47
C VAL A 56 5.77 41.12 1.48
N ASP A 57 7.00 41.23 1.99
CA ASP A 57 8.17 41.42 1.15
C ASP A 57 8.29 40.25 0.14
N PRO A 58 8.46 40.52 -1.17
CA PRO A 58 8.58 39.45 -2.17
C PRO A 58 9.77 38.51 -1.89
N ARG A 59 10.80 39.00 -1.20
CA ARG A 59 11.95 38.19 -0.76
C ARG A 59 11.56 37.08 0.23
N ARG A 60 10.57 37.30 1.10
CA ARG A 60 10.10 36.29 2.05
C ARG A 60 9.40 35.14 1.31
N GLU A 61 8.59 35.47 0.31
CA GLU A 61 7.90 34.48 -0.52
C GLU A 61 8.88 33.64 -1.34
N LEU A 62 9.93 34.24 -1.90
CA LEU A 62 10.97 33.53 -2.63
C LEU A 62 11.74 32.54 -1.73
N MET A 63 12.15 32.96 -0.54
CA MET A 63 12.82 32.07 0.42
C MET A 63 11.91 30.90 0.85
N VAL A 64 10.60 31.14 1.01
CA VAL A 64 9.63 30.07 1.32
C VAL A 64 9.53 29.09 0.15
N LYS A 65 9.44 29.58 -1.09
CA LYS A 65 9.44 28.73 -2.30
C LYS A 65 10.70 27.88 -2.40
N GLU A 66 11.88 28.43 -2.15
CA GLU A 66 13.12 27.67 -2.19
C GLU A 66 13.21 26.61 -1.09
N ARG A 67 12.74 26.93 0.12
CA ARG A 67 12.66 25.95 1.22
C ARG A 67 11.70 24.82 0.88
N LEU A 68 10.54 25.14 0.29
CA LEU A 68 9.57 24.13 -0.17
C LEU A 68 10.16 23.27 -1.29
N LYS A 69 10.82 23.86 -2.30
CA LYS A 69 11.52 23.11 -3.36
C LYS A 69 12.56 22.14 -2.78
N LYS A 70 13.32 22.55 -1.77
CA LYS A 70 14.30 21.68 -1.10
C LYS A 70 13.63 20.55 -0.32
N LYS A 71 12.46 20.79 0.29
CA LYS A 71 11.69 19.75 1.00
C LYS A 71 11.08 18.74 0.02
N VAL A 72 10.49 19.21 -1.08
CA VAL A 72 9.97 18.35 -2.15
C VAL A 72 11.09 17.49 -2.74
N LYS A 73 12.23 18.09 -3.09
CA LYS A 73 13.43 17.33 -3.55
C LYS A 73 13.99 16.33 -2.54
N LYS A 74 13.68 16.47 -1.25
CA LYS A 74 14.05 15.48 -0.23
C LYS A 74 13.02 14.37 -0.14
N LEU A 75 11.73 14.69 -0.25
CA LEU A 75 10.64 13.72 -0.27
C LEU A 75 10.67 12.87 -1.55
N GLU A 76 10.93 13.46 -2.72
CA GLU A 76 11.10 12.74 -3.99
C GLU A 76 12.31 11.79 -4.00
N LYS A 77 13.31 12.05 -3.14
CA LYS A 77 14.47 11.17 -2.98
C LYS A 77 14.17 9.94 -2.12
N ILE A 78 13.14 10.02 -1.28
CA ILE A 78 12.73 8.88 -0.43
C ILE A 78 11.90 7.96 -1.34
N PRO A 79 12.32 6.71 -1.55
CA PRO A 79 11.51 5.77 -2.32
C PRO A 79 10.19 5.52 -1.60
N PRO A 80 9.05 5.49 -2.31
CA PRO A 80 7.76 5.20 -1.68
C PRO A 80 7.72 3.75 -1.17
N GLU A 81 7.20 3.55 0.03
CA GLU A 81 6.97 2.21 0.59
C GLU A 81 5.73 1.58 -0.06
N LEU A 82 5.84 0.33 -0.52
CA LEU A 82 4.70 -0.35 -1.13
C LEU A 82 3.65 -0.71 -0.07
N ILE A 83 2.37 -0.57 -0.44
CA ILE A 83 1.26 -1.02 0.40
C ILE A 83 1.41 -2.54 0.63
N PRO A 84 1.38 -3.02 1.89
CA PRO A 84 1.55 -4.43 2.17
C PRO A 84 0.35 -5.25 1.65
N ILE A 85 0.63 -6.46 1.17
CA ILE A 85 -0.40 -7.41 0.74
C ILE A 85 -0.81 -8.22 1.97
N GLU A 86 -2.00 -7.95 2.51
CA GLU A 86 -2.48 -8.55 3.76
C GLU A 86 -2.58 -10.09 3.67
N ASP A 87 -2.94 -10.64 2.52
CA ASP A 87 -3.12 -12.09 2.32
C ASP A 87 -1.82 -12.89 2.39
N PHE A 88 -0.68 -12.26 2.06
CA PHE A 88 0.63 -12.92 2.15
C PHE A 88 1.18 -12.93 3.57
N ILE A 89 0.72 -12.03 4.44
CA ILE A 89 1.21 -11.90 5.79
C ILE A 89 0.30 -12.71 6.72
N PRO A 90 0.76 -13.83 7.29
CA PRO A 90 -0.06 -14.59 8.22
C PRO A 90 -0.41 -13.72 9.43
N PRO A 91 -1.70 -13.60 9.79
CA PRO A 91 -2.09 -12.77 10.92
C PRO A 91 -1.57 -13.38 12.23
N ALA A 92 -1.30 -12.53 13.23
CA ALA A 92 -0.79 -12.95 14.53
C ALA A 92 -1.60 -14.10 15.18
N LYS A 93 -2.92 -14.10 14.93
CA LYS A 93 -3.87 -15.11 15.43
C LYS A 93 -3.61 -16.55 14.92
N CYS A 94 -2.80 -16.72 13.88
CA CYS A 94 -2.42 -18.04 13.35
C CYS A 94 -1.26 -18.68 14.11
N PHE A 95 -0.52 -17.92 14.91
CA PHE A 95 0.62 -18.42 15.70
C PHE A 95 0.21 -18.97 17.07
N ASP A 96 -1.07 -18.88 17.44
CA ASP A 96 -1.58 -19.40 18.71
C ASP A 96 -1.57 -20.95 18.71
N GLU A 97 -0.76 -21.57 19.57
CA GLU A 97 -0.63 -23.04 19.67
C GLU A 97 -1.94 -23.76 20.00
N ILE A 98 -2.87 -23.08 20.70
CA ILE A 98 -4.19 -23.60 21.08
C ILE A 98 -5.02 -23.99 19.84
N ARG A 99 -4.75 -23.38 18.68
CA ARG A 99 -5.50 -23.60 17.43
C ARG A 99 -4.92 -24.72 16.58
N VAL A 100 -3.75 -25.27 16.96
CA VAL A 100 -3.07 -26.32 16.20
C VAL A 100 -3.82 -27.64 16.38
N ARG A 101 -4.24 -28.25 15.27
CA ARG A 101 -4.81 -29.60 15.25
C ARG A 101 -3.68 -30.60 15.01
N SER A 102 -3.56 -31.61 15.87
CA SER A 102 -2.56 -32.67 15.69
C SER A 102 -2.84 -33.47 14.40
N PRO A 103 -1.84 -33.75 13.57
CA PRO A 103 -2.05 -34.51 12.34
C PRO A 103 -2.47 -35.96 12.65
N PRO A 104 -3.46 -36.50 11.95
CA PRO A 104 -3.82 -37.91 12.09
C PRO A 104 -2.70 -38.80 11.52
N LYS A 105 -2.49 -39.96 12.14
CA LYS A 105 -1.61 -41.00 11.59
C LYS A 105 -2.33 -41.65 10.42
N LEU A 106 -1.75 -41.58 9.23
CA LEU A 106 -2.30 -42.22 8.03
C LEU A 106 -1.91 -43.69 8.01
N SER A 107 -2.82 -44.55 7.54
CA SER A 107 -2.48 -45.95 7.26
C SER A 107 -1.59 -46.03 6.00
N PHE A 108 -0.87 -47.15 5.86
CA PHE A 108 -0.05 -47.38 4.67
C PHE A 108 -0.90 -47.36 3.39
N GLU A 109 -2.06 -48.03 3.40
CA GLU A 109 -2.99 -48.09 2.28
C GLU A 109 -3.48 -46.71 1.84
N GLU A 110 -3.81 -45.83 2.79
CA GLU A 110 -4.22 -44.45 2.48
C GLU A 110 -3.08 -43.65 1.85
N SER A 111 -1.85 -43.82 2.35
CA SER A 111 -0.68 -43.14 1.81
C SER A 111 -0.36 -43.59 0.39
N GLU A 112 -0.47 -44.89 0.10
CA GLU A 112 -0.26 -45.46 -1.22
C GLU A 112 -1.36 -45.02 -2.19
N ARG A 113 -2.64 -45.05 -1.76
CA ARG A 113 -3.77 -44.55 -2.56
C ARG A 113 -3.58 -43.10 -2.98
N ARG A 114 -3.14 -42.23 -2.07
CA ARG A 114 -2.85 -40.82 -2.39
C ARG A 114 -1.71 -40.69 -3.38
N ALA A 115 -0.64 -41.48 -3.21
CA ALA A 115 0.50 -41.46 -4.12
C ALA A 115 0.12 -41.91 -5.54
N LEU A 116 -0.71 -42.97 -5.67
CA LEU A 116 -1.23 -43.43 -6.95
C LEU A 116 -2.12 -42.37 -7.61
N LEU A 117 -3.05 -41.77 -6.85
CA LEU A 117 -3.91 -40.70 -7.36
C LEU A 117 -3.11 -39.49 -7.86
N LEU A 118 -2.05 -39.10 -7.16
CA LEU A 118 -1.18 -38.00 -7.60
C LEU A 118 -0.43 -38.33 -8.89
N LYS A 119 -0.01 -39.59 -9.09
CA LYS A 119 0.61 -40.05 -10.35
C LYS A 119 -0.39 -40.04 -11.50
N GLU A 120 -1.64 -40.42 -11.26
CA GLU A 120 -2.70 -40.35 -12.28
C GLU A 120 -3.04 -38.89 -12.61
N TRP A 121 -3.16 -38.04 -11.59
CA TRP A 121 -3.40 -36.62 -11.76
C TRP A 121 -2.29 -35.93 -12.56
N SER A 122 -1.03 -36.25 -12.30
CA SER A 122 0.08 -35.68 -13.05
C SER A 122 0.05 -36.11 -14.53
N ARG A 123 -0.25 -37.38 -14.82
CA ARG A 123 -0.45 -37.86 -16.20
C ARG A 123 -1.61 -37.14 -16.88
N TYR A 124 -2.75 -37.01 -16.19
CA TYR A 124 -3.92 -36.31 -16.72
C TYR A 124 -3.62 -34.85 -17.04
N LYS A 125 -3.02 -34.11 -16.10
CA LYS A 125 -2.65 -32.69 -16.31
C LYS A 125 -1.61 -32.52 -17.41
N ASN A 126 -0.68 -33.45 -17.55
CA ASN A 126 0.27 -33.43 -18.66
C ASN A 126 -0.44 -33.65 -20.00
N SER A 127 -1.38 -34.59 -20.09
CA SER A 127 -2.18 -34.80 -21.30
C SER A 127 -2.98 -33.55 -21.66
N GLN A 128 -3.64 -32.93 -20.68
CA GLN A 128 -4.39 -31.69 -20.90
C GLN A 128 -3.47 -30.57 -21.44
N HIS A 129 -2.30 -30.39 -20.83
CA HIS A 129 -1.33 -29.40 -21.28
C HIS A 129 -0.86 -29.66 -22.72
N GLN A 130 -0.58 -30.92 -23.08
CA GLN A 130 -0.20 -31.28 -24.44
C GLN A 130 -1.31 -30.94 -25.45
N THR A 131 -2.58 -31.23 -25.12
CA THR A 131 -3.72 -30.86 -25.96
C THR A 131 -3.85 -29.35 -26.12
N ASP A 132 -3.72 -28.58 -25.03
CA ASP A 132 -3.79 -27.12 -25.07
C ASP A 132 -2.65 -26.55 -25.94
N MET A 133 -1.43 -27.08 -25.80
CA MET A 133 -0.27 -26.68 -26.61
C MET A 133 -0.48 -26.98 -28.09
N MET A 134 -0.98 -28.18 -28.43
CA MET A 134 -1.28 -28.54 -29.80
C MET A 134 -2.33 -27.60 -30.41
N ALA A 135 -3.40 -27.28 -29.67
CA ALA A 135 -4.43 -26.34 -30.15
C ALA A 135 -3.88 -24.93 -30.40
N ILE A 136 -2.98 -24.44 -29.54
CA ILE A 136 -2.29 -23.15 -29.73
C ILE A 136 -1.39 -23.20 -30.96
N GLU A 137 -0.61 -24.27 -31.13
CA GLU A 137 0.27 -24.45 -32.29
C GLU A 137 -0.53 -24.50 -33.60
N GLU A 138 -1.65 -25.23 -33.62
CA GLU A 138 -2.56 -25.29 -34.76
C GLU A 138 -3.15 -23.92 -35.09
N ALA A 139 -3.63 -23.18 -34.08
CA ALA A 139 -4.15 -21.83 -34.27
C ALA A 139 -3.09 -20.86 -34.83
N LEU A 140 -1.85 -20.94 -34.35
CA LEU A 140 -0.74 -20.13 -34.86
C LEU A 140 -0.35 -20.53 -36.30
N GLN A 141 -0.33 -21.83 -36.61
CA GLN A 141 -0.09 -22.30 -37.98
C GLN A 141 -1.18 -21.83 -38.94
N ALA A 142 -2.45 -21.90 -38.52
CA ALA A 142 -3.57 -21.39 -39.31
C ALA A 142 -3.46 -19.87 -39.54
N GLN A 143 -3.18 -19.10 -38.48
CA GLN A 143 -3.00 -17.65 -38.56
C GLN A 143 -1.86 -17.28 -39.52
N THR A 144 -0.70 -17.95 -39.40
CA THR A 144 0.47 -17.67 -40.26
C THR A 144 0.25 -18.05 -41.73
N LYS A 145 -0.47 -19.14 -42.00
CA LYS A 145 -0.87 -19.52 -43.37
C LYS A 145 -1.81 -18.47 -43.96
N ALA A 146 -2.86 -18.09 -43.22
CA ALA A 146 -3.82 -17.08 -43.65
C ALA A 146 -3.14 -15.73 -43.97
N LEU A 147 -2.16 -15.30 -43.16
CA LEU A 147 -1.41 -14.07 -43.42
C LEU A 147 -0.52 -14.15 -44.67
N LYS A 148 0.07 -15.32 -44.95
CA LYS A 148 0.87 -15.54 -46.18
C LYS A 148 -0.01 -15.49 -47.42
N GLU A 149 -1.18 -16.13 -47.38
CA GLU A 149 -2.16 -16.11 -48.47
C GLU A 149 -2.67 -14.68 -48.69
N LEU A 150 -3.04 -13.97 -47.62
CA LEU A 150 -3.47 -12.57 -47.68
C LEU A 150 -2.40 -11.66 -48.31
N GLN A 151 -1.12 -11.88 -48.01
CA GLN A 151 -0.02 -11.11 -48.59
C GLN A 151 0.10 -11.32 -50.11
N LEU A 152 -0.15 -12.54 -50.61
CA LEU A 152 -0.13 -12.85 -52.03
C LEU A 152 -1.33 -12.23 -52.77
N GLU A 153 -2.48 -12.13 -52.12
CA GLU A 153 -3.69 -11.55 -52.69
C GLU A 153 -3.69 -10.02 -52.65
N SER A 154 -3.34 -9.42 -51.51
CA SER A 154 -3.35 -7.96 -51.33
C SER A 154 -2.39 -7.47 -50.24
N GLU A 155 -1.42 -6.64 -50.64
CA GLU A 155 -0.43 -6.08 -49.71
C GLU A 155 -1.04 -5.03 -48.76
N GLU A 156 -2.06 -4.29 -49.20
CA GLU A 156 -2.71 -3.25 -48.41
C GLU A 156 -3.44 -3.83 -47.19
N LEU A 157 -4.21 -4.90 -47.37
CA LEU A 157 -4.92 -5.57 -46.26
C LEU A 157 -3.95 -6.26 -45.31
N TYR A 158 -2.86 -6.83 -45.83
CA TYR A 158 -1.80 -7.40 -44.99
C TYR A 158 -1.19 -6.36 -44.05
N LYS A 159 -0.87 -5.16 -44.56
CA LYS A 159 -0.36 -4.04 -43.74
C LYS A 159 -1.37 -3.60 -42.68
N ALA A 160 -2.66 -3.57 -43.02
CA ALA A 160 -3.73 -3.24 -42.08
C ALA A 160 -3.87 -4.31 -40.99
N ALA A 161 -3.81 -5.60 -41.34
CA ALA A 161 -3.98 -6.71 -40.41
C ALA A 161 -2.84 -6.86 -39.39
N ILE A 162 -1.62 -6.45 -39.75
CA ILE A 162 -0.46 -6.47 -38.83
C ILE A 162 -0.51 -5.31 -37.83
N GLY A 163 -1.23 -4.23 -38.14
CA GLY A 163 -1.35 -3.08 -37.27
C GLY A 163 -1.89 -3.46 -35.89
N PRO A 164 -1.28 -3.00 -34.78
CA PRO A 164 -1.79 -3.27 -33.45
C PRO A 164 -3.16 -2.60 -33.26
N ASP A 165 -4.13 -3.36 -32.75
CA ASP A 165 -5.45 -2.83 -32.43
C ASP A 165 -5.42 -2.06 -31.10
N SER A 166 -5.57 -0.74 -31.18
CA SER A 166 -5.65 0.13 -30.01
C SER A 166 -6.90 -0.08 -29.15
N SER A 167 -7.94 -0.75 -29.66
CA SER A 167 -9.19 -1.00 -28.94
C SER A 167 -9.15 -2.22 -28.01
N LEU A 168 -8.12 -3.05 -28.12
CA LEU A 168 -7.97 -4.27 -27.32
C LEU A 168 -7.78 -3.97 -25.83
N PHE A 169 -7.18 -2.83 -25.48
CA PHE A 169 -6.93 -2.44 -24.10
C PHE A 169 -7.77 -1.22 -23.70
N PRO A 170 -8.47 -1.25 -22.55
CA PRO A 170 -8.48 -2.29 -21.52
C PRO A 170 -9.46 -3.45 -21.81
N PHE A 171 -8.96 -4.69 -21.81
CA PHE A 171 -9.79 -5.89 -21.93
C PHE A 171 -10.38 -6.29 -20.58
N HIS A 172 -11.70 -6.46 -20.52
CA HIS A 172 -12.42 -6.93 -19.34
C HIS A 172 -13.25 -8.17 -19.66
N HIS A 173 -13.04 -9.24 -18.89
CA HIS A 173 -13.80 -10.48 -18.98
C HIS A 173 -14.08 -11.02 -17.57
N HIS A 174 -15.31 -11.46 -17.34
CA HIS A 174 -15.71 -12.14 -16.11
C HIS A 174 -15.66 -13.65 -16.34
N GLY A 175 -15.07 -14.39 -15.40
CA GLY A 175 -15.07 -15.85 -15.44
C GLY A 175 -16.49 -16.44 -15.38
N SER A 176 -16.62 -17.71 -15.77
CA SER A 176 -17.90 -18.40 -15.69
C SER A 176 -18.41 -18.52 -14.25
N SER A 177 -19.71 -18.33 -14.07
CA SER A 177 -20.38 -18.64 -12.80
C SER A 177 -20.68 -20.14 -12.71
N PHE A 178 -20.74 -20.68 -11.49
CA PHE A 178 -21.14 -22.07 -11.28
C PHE A 178 -22.59 -22.34 -11.73
N THR A 179 -23.45 -21.33 -11.61
CA THR A 179 -24.86 -21.37 -12.03
C THR A 179 -25.17 -20.11 -12.81
N PRO A 180 -25.91 -20.20 -13.94
CA PRO A 180 -26.33 -19.02 -14.69
C PRO A 180 -27.30 -18.16 -13.87
N PRO A 181 -27.39 -16.85 -14.16
CA PRO A 181 -28.31 -15.96 -13.46
C PRO A 181 -29.77 -16.32 -13.75
N VAL A 182 -30.60 -16.33 -12.70
CA VAL A 182 -32.04 -16.54 -12.83
C VAL A 182 -32.71 -15.20 -13.20
N PRO A 183 -33.57 -15.16 -14.23
CA PRO A 183 -34.27 -13.93 -14.61
C PRO A 183 -35.22 -13.48 -13.48
N ASN A 184 -35.31 -12.17 -13.27
CA ASN A 184 -36.22 -11.53 -12.30
C ASN A 184 -35.97 -11.90 -10.82
N GLN A 185 -34.77 -12.34 -10.47
CA GLN A 185 -34.41 -12.54 -9.07
C GLN A 185 -34.07 -11.21 -8.40
N GLU A 186 -34.88 -10.79 -7.44
CA GLU A 186 -34.59 -9.61 -6.62
C GLU A 186 -33.64 -9.96 -5.47
N ALA A 187 -32.52 -9.25 -5.40
CA ALA A 187 -31.59 -9.37 -4.28
C ALA A 187 -32.12 -8.63 -3.04
N PRO A 188 -31.86 -9.13 -1.82
CA PRO A 188 -32.25 -8.43 -0.60
C PRO A 188 -31.49 -7.09 -0.45
N TYR A 189 -32.14 -6.11 0.18
CA TYR A 189 -31.55 -4.80 0.43
C TYR A 189 -30.42 -4.89 1.48
N GLY A 190 -29.32 -4.17 1.23
CA GLY A 190 -28.17 -4.08 2.11
C GLY A 190 -27.34 -2.81 1.87
N LYS A 191 -26.42 -2.50 2.80
CA LYS A 191 -25.47 -1.39 2.67
C LYS A 191 -24.05 -1.94 2.59
N TYR A 192 -23.27 -1.42 1.66
CA TYR A 192 -21.84 -1.71 1.56
C TYR A 192 -21.05 -0.58 2.23
N TYR A 193 -20.18 -0.95 3.17
CA TYR A 193 -19.22 -0.04 3.79
C TYR A 193 -17.82 -0.52 3.45
N ASP A 194 -17.01 0.37 2.90
CA ASP A 194 -15.61 0.08 2.63
C ASP A 194 -14.83 0.07 3.96
N ILE A 195 -14.19 -1.05 4.24
CA ILE A 195 -13.36 -1.29 5.44
C ILE A 195 -11.88 -1.49 5.08
N THR A 196 -11.49 -1.15 3.85
CA THR A 196 -10.10 -1.24 3.41
C THR A 196 -9.19 -0.34 4.24
N ARG A 197 -8.04 -0.88 4.66
CA ARG A 197 -7.07 -0.14 5.46
C ARG A 197 -6.29 0.81 4.58
N VAL A 198 -6.29 2.08 4.94
CA VAL A 198 -5.47 3.10 4.26
C VAL A 198 -4.09 3.13 4.93
N TYR A 199 -3.05 2.83 4.16
CA TYR A 199 -1.65 2.90 4.59
C TYR A 199 -1.06 4.25 4.17
N THR A 200 -0.61 5.05 5.13
CA THR A 200 0.00 6.37 4.88
C THR A 200 1.51 6.30 5.09
N GLN A 201 2.25 6.91 4.15
CA GLN A 201 3.71 7.07 4.17
C GLN A 201 4.13 8.39 4.82
#